data_AF-A0A447JNB7-F1
#
_entry.id   AF-A0A447JNB7-F1
#
_cell.length_a   1.000
_cell.length_b   1.000
_cell.length_c   1.000
_cell.angle_alpha   90.00
_cell.angle_beta   90.00
_cell.angle_gamma   90.00
#
_symmetry.space_group_name_H-M   'P 1'
#
loop_
_entity.id
_entity.type
_entity.pdbx_description
1 polymer ?
#
loop_
_entity_poly.entity_id
_entity_poly.type
_entity_poly.pdbx_seq_one_letter_code
_entity_poly.pdbx_strand_id
1 'polypeptide(L)'
;MVGEIRDGDTAEIAIKAAQTGHLVLSTLHTNSTSETLIRLQQMGVARWMISSALTLVVAQRLVRKLCPHCKQRLSDPVVLSPNLWPARYRAGRQAAVSIATTAFMAEPRYSKC
;
A
#
# COMPACT_ATOMS: atom_id res chain seq x y z
N MET A 1 -10.65 7.02 12.80
CA MET A 1 -9.49 6.24 12.31
C MET A 1 -9.52 4.89 13.02
N VAL A 2 -9.36 3.80 12.28
CA VAL A 2 -9.20 2.43 12.81
C VAL A 2 -7.72 2.08 12.66
N GLY A 3 -7.07 1.52 13.68
CA GLY A 3 -5.63 1.26 13.61
C GLY A 3 -5.26 0.28 12.50
N GLU A 4 -5.80 -0.93 12.58
CA GLU A 4 -5.69 -1.98 11.57
C GLU A 4 -6.96 -2.82 11.53
N ILE A 5 -7.27 -3.42 10.37
CA ILE A 5 -8.39 -4.36 10.21
C ILE A 5 -7.84 -5.79 10.26
N ARG A 6 -8.26 -6.57 11.27
CA ARG A 6 -7.81 -7.95 11.49
C ARG A 6 -8.83 -9.00 11.06
N ASP A 7 -10.11 -8.66 11.12
CA ASP A 7 -11.25 -9.55 10.96
C ASP A 7 -12.34 -8.94 10.08
N GLY A 8 -13.28 -9.79 9.65
CA GLY A 8 -14.39 -9.42 8.76
C GLY A 8 -15.37 -8.45 9.39
N ASP A 9 -15.68 -8.60 10.67
CA ASP A 9 -16.64 -7.75 11.37
C ASP A 9 -16.14 -6.30 11.42
N THR A 10 -14.87 -6.11 11.79
CA THR A 10 -14.22 -4.79 11.79
C THR A 10 -14.15 -4.21 10.38
N ALA A 11 -13.87 -5.04 9.36
CA ALA A 11 -13.84 -4.61 7.96
C ALA A 11 -15.22 -4.14 7.48
N GLU A 12 -16.29 -4.84 7.85
CA GLU A 12 -17.65 -4.52 7.46
C GLU A 12 -18.12 -3.21 8.11
N ILE A 13 -17.86 -3.02 9.41
CA ILE A 13 -18.18 -1.78 10.12
C ILE A 13 -17.42 -0.60 9.50
N ALA A 14 -16.13 -0.77 9.21
CA ALA A 14 -15.31 0.26 8.58
C ALA A 14 -15.85 0.68 7.21
N ILE A 15 -16.29 -0.28 6.39
CA ILE A 15 -16.83 0.00 5.06
C ILE A 15 -18.22 0.66 5.13
N LYS A 16 -19.10 0.20 6.03
CA LYS A 16 -20.40 0.86 6.26
C LYS A 16 -20.24 2.30 6.76
N ALA A 17 -19.27 2.55 7.63
CA ALA A 17 -18.94 3.90 8.08
C ALA A 17 -18.47 4.78 6.89
N ALA A 18 -17.65 4.23 5.99
CA ALA A 18 -17.24 4.92 4.77
C ALA A 18 -18.41 5.22 3.82
N GLN A 19 -19.33 4.28 3.61
CA GLN A 19 -20.53 4.47 2.77
C GLN A 19 -21.49 5.53 3.30
N THR A 20 -21.49 5.77 4.62
CA THR A 20 -22.30 6.81 5.26
C THR A 20 -21.62 8.20 5.29
N GLY A 21 -20.49 8.35 4.60
CA GLY A 21 -19.81 9.63 4.43
C GLY A 21 -18.69 9.91 5.45
N HIS A 22 -18.32 8.95 6.30
CA HIS A 22 -17.19 9.12 7.20
C HIS A 22 -15.87 8.80 6.48
N LEU A 23 -14.86 9.65 6.67
CA LEU A 23 -13.51 9.32 6.21
C LEU A 23 -12.90 8.24 7.12
N VAL A 24 -12.76 7.03 6.59
CA VAL A 24 -12.15 5.90 7.30
C VAL A 24 -10.73 5.67 6.79
N LEU A 25 -9.79 5.62 7.73
CA LEU A 25 -8.39 5.27 7.52
C LEU A 25 -8.10 4.04 8.37
N SER A 26 -7.46 3.04 7.76
CA SER A 26 -7.03 1.80 8.41
C SER A 26 -5.87 1.16 7.66
N THR A 27 -5.12 0.29 8.32
CA THR A 27 -4.00 -0.44 7.75
C THR A 27 -4.31 -1.94 7.59
N LEU A 28 -3.65 -2.57 6.60
CA LEU A 28 -3.69 -4.01 6.35
C LEU A 28 -2.28 -4.53 6.02
N HIS A 29 -2.01 -5.76 6.46
CA HIS A 29 -0.74 -6.45 6.19
C HIS A 29 -0.79 -7.25 4.89
N THR A 30 -0.63 -6.58 3.74
CA THR A 30 -0.57 -7.19 2.39
C THR A 30 0.63 -6.72 1.56
N ASN A 31 1.24 -7.57 0.74
CA ASN A 31 2.48 -7.24 0.05
C ASN A 31 2.32 -6.25 -1.11
N SER A 32 1.08 -6.04 -1.58
CA SER A 32 0.73 -5.19 -2.70
C SER A 32 -0.67 -4.61 -2.56
N THR A 33 -0.97 -3.57 -3.34
CA THR A 33 -2.27 -2.90 -3.34
C THR A 33 -3.40 -3.80 -3.85
N SER A 34 -3.13 -4.66 -4.84
CA SER A 34 -4.12 -5.61 -5.37
C SER A 34 -4.42 -6.72 -4.37
N GLU A 35 -3.43 -7.17 -3.61
CA GLU A 35 -3.60 -8.17 -2.56
C GLU A 35 -4.49 -7.64 -1.41
N THR A 36 -4.50 -6.33 -1.14
CA THR A 36 -5.44 -5.72 -0.18
C THR A 36 -6.91 -5.97 -0.55
N LEU A 37 -7.26 -5.90 -1.84
CA LEU A 37 -8.62 -6.18 -2.31
C LEU A 37 -8.99 -7.64 -2.11
N ILE A 38 -8.06 -8.54 -2.43
CA ILE A 38 -8.23 -9.98 -2.23
C ILE A 38 -8.39 -10.29 -0.74
N ARG A 39 -7.60 -9.63 0.11
CA ARG A 39 -7.65 -9.83 1.56
C ARG A 39 -9.00 -9.41 2.16
N LEU A 40 -9.56 -8.28 1.73
CA LEU A 40 -10.90 -7.86 2.15
C LEU A 40 -11.97 -8.87 1.70
N GLN A 41 -11.86 -9.42 0.49
CA GLN A 41 -12.77 -10.48 0.03
C GLN A 41 -12.64 -11.76 0.86
N GLN A 42 -11.41 -12.16 1.22
CA GLN A 42 -11.16 -13.32 2.08
C GLN A 42 -11.72 -13.14 3.49
N MET A 43 -11.81 -11.90 3.99
CA MET A 43 -12.45 -11.56 5.26
C MET A 43 -13.99 -11.55 5.18
N GLY A 44 -14.60 -11.88 4.04
CA GLY A 44 -16.06 -11.95 3.87
C GLY A 44 -16.70 -10.66 3.38
N VAL A 45 -15.93 -9.62 3.07
CA VAL A 45 -16.47 -8.38 2.53
C VAL A 45 -16.88 -8.57 1.07
N ALA A 46 -18.16 -8.29 0.77
CA ALA A 46 -18.68 -8.38 -0.58
C ALA A 46 -18.02 -7.38 -1.54
N ARG A 47 -17.75 -7.81 -2.79
CA ARG A 47 -17.04 -7.01 -3.80
C ARG A 47 -17.70 -5.65 -4.08
N TRP A 48 -19.03 -5.62 -4.09
CA TRP A 48 -19.78 -4.38 -4.33
C TRP A 48 -19.60 -3.37 -3.19
N MET A 49 -19.49 -3.82 -1.93
CA MET A 49 -19.21 -2.95 -0.78
C MET A 49 -17.83 -2.31 -0.93
N ILE A 50 -16.81 -3.12 -1.27
CA ILE A 50 -15.45 -2.63 -1.51
C ILE A 50 -15.45 -1.59 -2.65
N SER A 51 -16.06 -1.92 -3.79
CA SER A 51 -16.10 -1.02 -4.95
C SER A 51 -16.81 0.32 -4.67
N SER A 52 -17.79 0.33 -3.77
CA SER A 52 -18.56 1.54 -3.45
C SER A 52 -17.89 2.48 -2.44
N ALA A 53 -17.00 1.95 -1.60
CA ALA A 53 -16.44 2.67 -0.46
C ALA A 53 -14.93 2.90 -0.54
N LEU A 54 -14.21 2.06 -1.28
CA LEU A 54 -12.76 2.11 -1.35
C LEU A 54 -12.30 3.13 -2.38
N THR A 55 -11.57 4.15 -1.91
CA THR A 55 -11.06 5.22 -2.78
C THR A 55 -9.59 5.04 -3.15
N LEU A 56 -8.75 4.60 -2.22
CA LEU A 56 -7.30 4.48 -2.41
C LEU A 56 -6.73 3.33 -1.59
N VAL A 57 -5.64 2.76 -2.09
CA VAL A 57 -4.79 1.78 -1.37
C VAL A 57 -3.34 2.21 -1.58
N VAL A 58 -2.54 2.22 -0.51
CA VAL A 58 -1.15 2.74 -0.55
C VAL A 58 -0.17 1.70 -0.05
N ALA A 59 0.49 0.99 -0.97
CA ALA A 59 1.60 0.14 -0.59
C ALA A 59 2.83 1.01 -0.27
N GLN A 60 3.32 0.95 0.98
CA GLN A 60 4.43 1.78 1.45
C GLN A 60 5.61 0.91 1.90
N ARG A 61 6.75 1.08 1.26
CA ARG A 61 8.00 0.44 1.70
C ARG A 61 8.95 1.49 2.26
N LEU A 62 9.51 1.23 3.44
CA LEU A 62 10.57 2.05 4.01
C LEU A 62 11.91 1.55 3.51
N VAL A 63 12.65 2.41 2.82
CA VAL A 63 14.02 2.14 2.38
C VAL A 63 15.00 2.90 3.25
N ARG A 64 16.15 2.29 3.52
CA ARG A 64 17.20 2.95 4.30
C ARG A 64 17.81 4.10 3.49
N LYS A 65 18.08 5.22 4.15
CA LYS A 65 18.87 6.30 3.56
C LYS A 65 20.34 5.89 3.50
N LEU A 66 21.03 6.27 2.42
CA LEU A 66 22.47 6.08 2.31
C LEU A 66 23.21 6.96 3.33
N CYS A 67 24.27 6.44 3.93
CA CYS A 67 25.10 7.18 4.89
C CYS A 67 25.75 8.40 4.22
N PRO A 68 25.72 9.59 4.83
CA PRO A 68 26.29 10.78 4.22
C PRO A 68 27.83 10.74 4.11
N HIS A 69 28.52 9.96 4.96
CA HIS A 69 29.98 9.92 5.02
C HIS A 69 30.61 8.91 4.05
N CYS A 70 29.98 7.76 3.81
CA CYS A 70 30.55 6.68 3.01
C CYS A 70 29.81 6.40 1.69
N LYS A 71 28.74 7.14 1.37
CA LYS A 71 28.06 6.98 0.08
C LYS A 71 29.04 7.25 -1.06
N GLN A 72 29.11 6.33 -2.01
CA GLN A 72 29.92 6.45 -3.21
C GLN A 72 29.00 6.53 -4.43
N ARG A 73 29.43 7.29 -5.43
CA ARG A 73 28.74 7.36 -6.71
C ARG A 73 29.20 6.16 -7.55
N LEU A 74 28.26 5.40 -8.08
CA LEU A 74 28.58 4.37 -9.07
C LEU A 74 29.09 5.06 -10.34
N SER A 75 30.22 4.60 -10.88
CA SER A 75 30.81 5.10 -12.14
C SER A 75 29.98 4.70 -13.36
N ASP A 76 29.41 3.49 -13.31
CA ASP A 76 28.61 2.95 -14.40
C ASP A 76 27.12 3.27 -14.21
N PRO A 77 26.38 3.57 -15.29
CA PRO A 77 24.95 3.76 -15.19
C PRO A 77 24.28 2.44 -14.80
N VAL A 78 23.49 2.46 -13.72
CA VAL A 78 22.60 1.34 -13.39
C VAL A 78 21.54 1.27 -14.48
N VAL A 79 21.67 0.29 -15.38
CA VAL A 79 20.64 -0.03 -16.36
C VAL A 79 19.54 -0.81 -15.64
N LEU A 80 18.45 -0.12 -15.33
CA LEU A 80 17.24 -0.77 -14.83
C LEU A 80 16.62 -1.58 -15.97
N SER A 81 16.21 -2.81 -15.69
CA SER A 81 15.46 -3.60 -16.68
C SER A 81 14.24 -2.80 -17.14
N PRO A 82 13.92 -2.75 -18.46
CA PRO A 82 12.73 -2.08 -18.96
C PRO A 82 11.43 -2.59 -18.33
N ASN A 83 11.45 -3.82 -17.79
CA ASN A 83 10.32 -4.47 -17.15
C ASN A 83 10.24 -4.21 -15.63
N LEU A 84 11.20 -3.47 -15.06
CA LEU A 84 11.20 -3.13 -13.63
C LEU A 84 10.03 -2.19 -13.28
N TRP A 85 9.54 -1.44 -14.26
CA TRP A 85 8.33 -0.63 -14.14
C TRP A 85 7.49 -0.80 -15.42
N PRO A 86 6.34 -1.49 -15.39
CA PRO A 86 5.44 -1.51 -16.52
C PRO A 86 4.87 -0.09 -16.70
N ALA A 87 5.55 0.70 -17.52
CA ALA A 87 5.13 2.03 -17.89
C ALA A 87 3.87 1.91 -18.75
N ARG A 88 2.68 1.98 -18.11
CA ARG A 88 1.40 2.44 -18.67
C ARG A 88 0.27 2.37 -17.62
N TYR A 89 0.30 3.26 -16.63
CA TYR A 89 -0.90 3.58 -15.87
C TYR A 89 -1.53 4.84 -16.46
N ARG A 90 -2.61 4.69 -17.24
CA ARG A 90 -3.54 5.78 -17.57
C ARG A 90 -4.70 5.70 -16.58
N ALA A 91 -4.75 6.60 -15.62
CA ALA A 91 -5.96 6.96 -14.89
C ALA A 91 -5.80 8.45 -14.51
N GLY A 92 -6.66 9.37 -14.94
CA GLY A 92 -8.11 9.32 -14.76
C GLY A 92 -8.42 10.17 -13.52
N ARG A 93 -9.13 11.28 -13.71
CA ARG A 93 -9.36 12.31 -12.70
C ARG A 93 -10.07 11.77 -11.44
N GLN A 94 -9.85 12.48 -10.33
CA GLN A 94 -10.70 12.67 -9.14
C GLN A 94 -10.48 11.81 -7.88
N ALA A 95 -10.05 12.55 -6.83
CA ALA A 95 -10.65 12.68 -5.50
C ALA A 95 -10.39 11.65 -4.37
N ALA A 96 -9.95 12.23 -3.24
CA ALA A 96 -10.01 11.80 -1.83
C ALA A 96 -9.24 10.54 -1.40
N VAL A 97 -8.55 10.66 -0.27
CA VAL A 97 -7.43 9.81 0.16
C VAL A 97 -7.87 8.91 1.32
N SER A 98 -7.88 7.59 1.12
CA SER A 98 -7.83 6.61 2.21
C SER A 98 -6.60 5.71 2.04
N ILE A 99 -5.76 5.63 3.06
CA ILE A 99 -4.41 5.04 2.98
C ILE A 99 -4.42 3.73 3.76
N ALA A 100 -4.23 2.59 3.07
CA ALA A 100 -3.90 1.31 3.70
C ALA A 100 -2.43 1.00 3.47
N THR A 101 -1.61 1.35 4.46
CA THR A 101 -0.14 1.25 4.47
C THR A 101 0.30 -0.16 4.88
N THR A 102 1.05 -0.87 4.04
CA THR A 102 1.72 -2.12 4.44
C THR A 102 3.23 -1.97 4.52
N ALA A 103 3.78 -2.05 5.73
CA ALA A 103 5.22 -2.08 5.99
C ALA A 103 5.76 -3.52 5.93
N PHE A 104 6.75 -3.77 5.07
CA PHE A 104 7.63 -4.95 5.20
C PHE A 104 9.09 -4.50 5.07
N MET A 105 9.90 -4.86 6.07
CA MET A 105 11.33 -4.61 6.13
C MET A 105 12.04 -5.55 5.15
N ALA A 106 12.65 -5.01 4.11
CA ALA A 106 13.69 -5.71 3.39
C ALA A 106 14.94 -5.74 4.28
N GLU A 107 15.43 -6.93 4.66
CA GLU A 107 16.74 -7.11 5.29
C GLU A 107 17.84 -6.96 4.25
N PRO A 108 18.71 -5.93 4.34
CA PRO A 108 19.79 -5.77 3.37
C PRO A 108 21.09 -6.24 4.02
N ARG A 109 21.71 -7.25 3.39
CA ARG A 109 23.12 -7.63 3.55
C ARG A 109 24.02 -6.47 3.11
N TYR A 110 24.24 -5.52 4.00
CA TYR A 110 25.34 -4.57 3.91
C TYR A 110 25.95 -4.44 5.30
N SER A 111 27.28 -4.60 5.38
CA SER A 111 28.06 -4.33 6.58
C SER A 111 27.68 -2.95 7.11
N LYS A 112 27.23 -2.88 8.36
CA LYS A 112 27.17 -1.60 9.08
C LYS A 112 28.55 -0.94 8.93
N CYS A 113 28.57 0.36 8.67
CA CYS A 113 29.76 1.16 8.98
C CYS A 113 30.20 0.91 10.42
#